data_AF-A0A950CSG8-F1
#
_entry.id   AF-A0A950CSG8-F1
#
_cell.length_a   1.000
_cell.length_b   1.000
_cell.length_c   1.000
_cell.angle_alpha   90.00
_cell.angle_beta   90.00
_cell.angle_gamma   90.00
#
_symmetry.space_group_name_H-M   'P 1'
#
loop_
_entity.id
_entity.type
_entity.pdbx_description
1 polymer ?
#
loop_
_entity_poly.entity_id
_entity_poly.type
_entity_poly.pdbx_seq_one_letter_code
_entity_poly.pdbx_strand_id
1 'polypeptide(L)'
;MAGDAQSASFLQYGFDTTPSDEMSYIGQPKDPERSRRYSLIWKFLNDHEALNPKVPDIDQIVPLPPAKLPEWDGTFQWLKEQDAAKPPHKPDESLVARLAKQKNLDPATGLPLAPVKSAKAERVPLGTQVRPGEPCPQDGYWCVRP
;
A
#
# COMPACT_ATOMS: atom_id res chain seq x y z
N MET A 1 9.64 11.51 -8.19
CA MET A 1 8.83 10.28 -7.96
C MET A 1 8.17 9.94 -9.28
N ALA A 2 8.32 8.73 -9.81
CA ALA A 2 7.71 8.30 -11.08
C ALA A 2 6.70 7.19 -10.80
N GLY A 3 5.43 7.38 -11.18
CA GLY A 3 4.32 6.46 -10.87
C GLY A 3 3.43 7.02 -9.77
N ASP A 4 2.29 7.60 -10.18
CA ASP A 4 1.20 8.04 -9.32
C ASP A 4 -0.09 7.36 -9.80
N ALA A 5 -0.70 6.56 -8.92
CA ALA A 5 -1.86 5.75 -9.30
C ALA A 5 -3.05 6.63 -9.68
N GLN A 6 -3.28 7.74 -8.98
CA GLN A 6 -4.40 8.65 -9.25
C GLN A 6 -4.27 9.29 -10.63
N SER A 7 -3.06 9.74 -10.99
CA SER A 7 -2.76 10.28 -12.31
C SER A 7 -2.98 9.26 -13.41
N ALA A 8 -2.54 8.01 -13.21
CA ALA A 8 -2.79 6.93 -14.17
C ALA A 8 -4.29 6.63 -14.34
N SER A 9 -5.05 6.63 -13.24
CA SER A 9 -6.52 6.47 -13.28
C SER A 9 -7.19 7.62 -14.03
N PHE A 10 -6.78 8.86 -13.78
CA PHE A 10 -7.36 10.02 -14.46
C PHE A 10 -7.11 9.97 -15.97
N LEU A 11 -5.88 9.60 -16.38
CA LEU A 11 -5.52 9.47 -17.79
C LEU A 11 -6.23 8.30 -18.47
N GLN A 12 -6.46 7.18 -17.76
CA GLN A 12 -7.29 6.08 -18.27
C GLN A 12 -8.66 6.60 -18.72
N TYR A 13 -9.37 7.35 -17.86
CA TYR A 13 -10.67 7.91 -18.21
C TYR A 13 -10.57 9.01 -19.25
N GLY A 14 -9.55 9.87 -19.17
CA GLY A 14 -9.34 10.95 -20.14
C GLY A 14 -9.15 10.48 -21.58
N PHE A 15 -8.60 9.28 -21.80
CA PHE A 15 -8.47 8.68 -23.15
C PHE A 15 -9.65 7.78 -23.56
N ASP A 16 -10.60 7.50 -22.66
CA ASP A 16 -11.81 6.72 -22.92
C ASP A 16 -13.10 7.50 -22.61
N THR A 17 -13.10 8.79 -22.92
CA THR A 17 -14.23 9.68 -22.66
C THR A 17 -14.75 10.32 -23.96
N THR A 18 -15.85 11.06 -23.83
CA THR A 18 -16.47 11.83 -24.91
C THR A 18 -16.66 13.28 -24.46
N PRO A 19 -16.80 14.25 -25.36
CA PRO A 19 -16.97 15.66 -24.98
C PRO A 19 -18.16 15.95 -24.06
N SER A 20 -19.16 15.05 -24.00
CA SER A 20 -20.30 15.16 -23.09
C SER A 20 -19.99 14.80 -21.63
N ASP A 21 -18.87 14.12 -21.38
CA ASP A 21 -18.40 13.80 -20.03
C ASP A 21 -17.37 14.86 -19.59
N GLU A 22 -17.90 16.01 -19.18
CA GLU A 22 -17.11 17.21 -18.83
C GLU A 22 -16.09 16.97 -17.70
N MET A 23 -16.33 15.98 -16.83
CA MET A 23 -15.46 15.70 -15.69
C MET A 23 -14.14 15.03 -16.11
N SER A 24 -14.22 14.14 -17.09
CA SER A 24 -13.07 13.35 -17.55
C SER A 24 -12.50 13.85 -18.87
N TYR A 25 -13.21 14.71 -19.60
CA TYR A 25 -12.79 15.18 -20.93
C TYR A 25 -11.56 16.09 -20.89
N ILE A 26 -10.45 15.60 -21.45
CA ILE A 26 -9.15 16.31 -21.48
C ILE A 26 -8.83 16.95 -22.84
N GLY A 27 -9.80 17.05 -23.75
CA GLY A 27 -9.59 17.65 -25.08
C GLY A 27 -8.74 16.80 -26.04
N GLN A 28 -8.59 15.50 -25.78
CA GLN A 28 -7.89 14.55 -26.66
C GLN A 28 -8.88 13.63 -27.39
N PRO A 29 -8.53 13.12 -28.59
CA PRO A 29 -9.29 12.06 -29.24
C PRO A 29 -9.32 10.80 -28.38
N LYS A 30 -10.42 10.05 -28.48
CA LYS A 30 -10.55 8.75 -27.84
C LYS A 30 -9.46 7.80 -28.32
N ASP A 31 -8.72 7.20 -27.39
CA ASP A 31 -7.62 6.26 -27.66
C ASP A 31 -7.76 5.05 -26.70
N PRO A 32 -8.51 4.01 -27.12
CA PRO A 32 -8.81 2.85 -26.27
C PRO A 32 -7.57 2.07 -25.83
N GLU A 33 -6.55 1.96 -26.70
CA GLU A 33 -5.33 1.24 -26.37
C GLU A 33 -4.48 2.03 -25.36
N ARG A 34 -4.41 3.35 -25.50
CA ARG A 34 -3.78 4.22 -24.49
C ARG A 34 -4.50 4.18 -23.15
N SER A 35 -5.84 4.22 -23.16
CA SER A 35 -6.65 4.04 -21.95
C SER A 35 -6.35 2.69 -21.28
N ARG A 36 -6.31 1.61 -22.06
CA ARG A 36 -5.96 0.27 -21.58
C ARG A 36 -4.57 0.22 -20.94
N ARG A 37 -3.56 0.85 -21.53
CA ARG A 37 -2.20 0.90 -20.97
C ARG A 37 -2.16 1.68 -19.64
N TYR A 38 -2.85 2.82 -19.55
CA TYR A 38 -2.99 3.55 -18.29
C TYR A 38 -3.74 2.74 -17.21
N SER A 39 -4.74 1.96 -17.59
CA SER A 39 -5.43 1.04 -16.67
C SER A 39 -4.48 -0.03 -16.11
N LEU A 40 -3.62 -0.60 -16.96
CA LEU A 40 -2.62 -1.58 -16.54
C LEU A 40 -1.57 -0.94 -15.61
N ILE A 41 -1.13 0.29 -15.89
CA ILE A 41 -0.22 1.05 -15.02
C ILE A 41 -0.89 1.31 -13.66
N TRP A 42 -2.13 1.79 -13.64
CA TRP A 42 -2.89 2.01 -12.41
C TRP A 42 -2.98 0.73 -11.58
N LYS A 43 -3.37 -0.39 -12.20
CA LYS A 43 -3.47 -1.68 -11.53
C LYS A 43 -2.12 -2.11 -10.96
N PHE A 44 -1.05 -2.03 -11.75
CA PHE A 44 0.30 -2.35 -11.32
C PHE A 44 0.75 -1.53 -10.09
N LEU A 45 0.50 -0.22 -10.11
CA LEU A 45 0.86 0.67 -9.00
C LEU A 45 0.08 0.35 -7.71
N ASN A 46 -1.21 -0.01 -7.81
CA ASN A 46 -2.00 -0.43 -6.66
C ASN A 46 -1.56 -1.80 -6.13
N ASP A 47 -1.40 -2.79 -7.01
CA ASP A 47 -1.04 -4.16 -6.63
C ASP A 47 0.32 -4.22 -5.89
N HIS A 48 1.21 -3.27 -6.17
CA HIS A 48 2.56 -3.21 -5.59
C HIS A 48 2.75 -2.06 -4.60
N GLU A 49 1.71 -1.33 -4.19
CA GLU A 49 1.80 -0.10 -3.38
C GLU A 49 2.73 -0.25 -2.15
N ALA A 50 2.66 -1.39 -1.47
CA ALA A 50 3.48 -1.71 -0.29
C ALA A 50 4.99 -1.71 -0.55
N LEU A 51 5.41 -1.90 -1.81
CA LEU A 51 6.79 -1.92 -2.26
C LEU A 51 7.23 -0.59 -2.90
N ASN A 52 6.38 0.44 -2.86
CA ASN A 52 6.63 1.76 -3.43
C ASN A 52 7.07 1.69 -4.92
N PRO A 53 6.21 1.16 -5.81
CA PRO A 53 6.57 0.83 -7.17
C PRO A 53 6.92 2.09 -7.97
N LYS A 54 7.68 1.90 -9.04
CA LYS A 54 8.07 2.96 -9.97
C LYS A 54 7.84 2.51 -11.41
N VAL A 55 7.53 3.46 -12.28
CA VAL A 55 7.38 3.21 -13.73
C VAL A 55 8.33 4.14 -14.48
N PRO A 56 9.65 3.87 -14.45
CA PRO A 56 10.65 4.71 -15.13
C PRO A 56 10.55 4.60 -16.66
N ASP A 57 9.93 3.53 -17.15
CA ASP A 57 9.72 3.17 -18.55
C ASP A 57 8.38 3.68 -19.10
N ILE A 58 7.71 4.63 -18.43
CA ILE A 58 6.37 5.11 -18.84
C ILE A 58 6.32 5.63 -20.28
N ASP A 59 7.37 6.31 -20.76
CA ASP A 59 7.45 6.80 -22.14
C ASP A 59 7.64 5.66 -23.16
N GLN A 60 8.17 4.52 -22.73
CA GLN A 60 8.29 3.31 -23.55
C GLN A 60 6.99 2.49 -23.55
N ILE A 61 6.11 2.71 -22.57
CA ILE A 61 4.81 2.05 -22.47
C ILE A 61 3.73 2.89 -23.15
N VAL A 62 3.63 4.18 -22.82
CA VAL A 62 2.52 5.06 -23.22
C VAL A 62 3.00 6.51 -23.42
N PRO A 63 3.80 6.79 -24.47
CA PRO A 63 4.33 8.15 -24.71
C PRO A 63 3.19 9.13 -24.99
N LEU A 64 3.24 10.34 -24.45
CA LEU A 64 2.16 11.32 -24.60
C LEU A 64 1.87 11.68 -26.08
N PRO A 65 0.61 12.02 -26.42
CA PRO A 65 0.26 12.49 -27.77
C PRO A 65 1.13 13.69 -28.18
N PRO A 66 1.56 13.80 -29.45
CA PRO A 66 1.08 13.04 -30.63
C PRO A 66 1.85 11.75 -30.94
N ALA A 67 2.73 11.28 -30.04
CA ALA A 67 3.53 10.08 -30.29
C ALA A 67 2.64 8.83 -30.48
N LYS A 68 3.02 7.98 -31.44
CA LYS A 68 2.39 6.68 -31.63
C LYS A 68 2.75 5.75 -30.48
N LEU A 69 1.82 4.88 -30.11
CA LEU A 69 2.07 3.86 -29.09
C LEU A 69 3.11 2.85 -29.63
N PRO A 70 4.22 2.61 -28.90
CA PRO A 70 5.20 1.62 -29.29
C PRO A 70 4.66 0.20 -29.07
N GLU A 71 5.31 -0.78 -29.68
CA GLU A 71 5.13 -2.19 -29.31
C GLU A 71 5.54 -2.38 -27.85
N TRP A 72 4.68 -3.03 -27.06
CA TRP A 72 4.90 -3.24 -25.64
C TRP A 72 4.48 -4.66 -25.26
N ASP A 73 5.35 -5.35 -24.52
CA ASP A 73 5.19 -6.75 -24.12
C ASP A 73 4.19 -6.95 -22.96
N GLY A 74 3.65 -5.86 -22.39
CA GLY A 74 2.74 -5.90 -21.26
C GLY A 74 3.45 -6.02 -19.90
N THR A 75 4.78 -5.89 -19.85
CA THR A 75 5.57 -5.96 -18.62
C THR A 75 6.16 -4.62 -18.22
N PHE A 76 6.47 -4.48 -16.93
CA PHE A 76 7.09 -3.29 -16.35
C PHE A 76 8.56 -3.57 -16.02
N GLN A 77 9.45 -2.62 -16.32
CA GLN A 77 10.86 -2.71 -15.97
C GLN A 77 11.06 -2.95 -14.47
N TRP A 78 10.32 -2.24 -13.62
CA TRP A 78 10.41 -2.40 -12.16
C TRP A 78 10.06 -3.81 -11.69
N LEU A 79 9.08 -4.47 -12.32
CA LEU A 79 8.73 -5.85 -11.97
C LEU A 79 9.88 -6.81 -12.32
N LYS A 80 10.48 -6.65 -13.50
CA LYS A 80 11.66 -7.43 -13.93
C LYS A 80 12.83 -7.25 -12.95
N GLU A 81 13.04 -6.02 -12.46
CA GLU A 81 14.08 -5.70 -11.48
C GLU A 81 13.82 -6.35 -10.12
N GLN A 82 12.57 -6.35 -9.64
CA GLN A 82 12.19 -7.01 -8.38
C GLN A 82 12.31 -8.54 -8.47
N ASP A 83 11.86 -9.15 -9.56
CA ASP A 83 11.97 -10.60 -9.76
C ASP A 83 13.44 -11.06 -9.89
N ALA A 84 14.30 -10.20 -10.44
CA ALA A 84 15.73 -10.46 -10.52
C ALA A 84 16.50 -10.10 -9.23
N ALA A 85 15.90 -9.34 -8.31
CA ALA A 85 16.54 -8.91 -7.09
C ALA A 85 16.76 -10.09 -6.15
N LYS A 86 17.99 -10.23 -5.65
CA LYS A 86 18.28 -11.22 -4.60
C LYS A 86 17.58 -10.80 -3.30
N PRO A 87 16.92 -11.72 -2.59
CA PRO A 87 16.35 -11.42 -1.28
C PRO A 87 17.40 -10.77 -0.37
N PRO A 88 17.02 -9.76 0.43
CA PRO A 88 17.94 -9.14 1.36
C PRO A 88 18.53 -10.20 2.31
N HIS A 89 19.80 -10.02 2.68
CA HIS A 89 20.43 -10.91 3.64
C HIS A 89 19.65 -10.87 4.97
N LYS A 90 19.49 -12.03 5.60
CA LYS A 90 18.83 -12.09 6.91
C LYS A 90 19.59 -11.20 7.90
N PRO A 91 18.88 -10.45 8.76
CA PRO A 91 19.55 -9.68 9.81
C PRO A 91 20.32 -10.62 10.74
N ASP A 92 21.39 -10.09 11.35
CA ASP A 92 22.16 -10.81 12.35
C ASP A 92 21.27 -11.17 13.55
N GLU A 93 21.29 -12.43 13.98
CA GLU A 93 20.48 -12.93 15.10
C GLU A 93 20.74 -12.14 16.39
N SER A 94 21.98 -11.67 16.59
CA SER A 94 22.34 -10.85 17.75
C SER A 94 21.62 -9.50 17.76
N LEU A 95 21.43 -8.90 16.57
CA LEU A 95 20.69 -7.66 16.40
C LEU A 95 19.19 -7.88 16.67
N VAL A 96 18.63 -8.96 16.13
CA VAL A 96 17.22 -9.34 16.36
C VAL A 96 16.96 -9.55 17.85
N ALA A 97 17.80 -10.34 18.53
CA ALA A 97 17.67 -10.60 19.95
C ALA A 97 17.76 -9.32 20.80
N ARG A 98 18.69 -8.42 20.45
CA ARG A 98 18.84 -7.14 21.13
C ARG A 98 17.60 -6.25 20.99
N LEU A 99 17.05 -6.13 19.78
CA LEU A 99 15.86 -5.32 19.52
C LEU A 99 14.60 -5.93 20.13
N ALA A 100 14.45 -7.25 20.05
CA ALA A 100 13.34 -7.98 20.68
C ALA A 100 13.35 -7.76 22.20
N LYS A 101 14.50 -7.91 22.86
CA LYS A 101 14.66 -7.64 24.29
C LYS A 101 14.33 -6.19 24.64
N GLN A 102 14.77 -5.22 23.83
CA GLN A 102 14.46 -3.80 24.04
C GLN A 102 12.96 -3.50 23.96
N LYS A 103 12.21 -4.28 23.17
CA LYS A 103 10.76 -4.16 23.00
C LYS A 103 9.95 -5.15 23.85
N ASN A 104 10.60 -5.90 24.76
CA ASN A 104 9.97 -6.98 25.54
C ASN A 104 9.24 -8.02 24.66
N LEU A 105 9.83 -8.34 23.51
CA LEU A 105 9.35 -9.36 22.58
C LEU A 105 10.23 -10.61 22.65
N ASP A 106 9.62 -11.75 22.34
CA ASP A 106 10.30 -13.01 22.10
C ASP A 106 11.02 -12.94 20.74
N PRO A 107 12.33 -13.22 20.68
CA PRO A 107 13.12 -13.06 19.46
C PRO A 107 12.82 -14.12 18.38
N ALA A 108 12.23 -15.26 18.73
CA ALA A 108 11.91 -16.33 17.79
C ALA A 108 10.51 -16.15 17.17
N THR A 109 9.56 -15.63 17.94
CA THR A 109 8.14 -15.53 17.56
C THR A 109 7.68 -14.10 17.28
N GLY A 110 8.41 -13.10 17.79
CA GLY A 110 8.01 -11.69 17.71
C GLY A 110 6.86 -11.31 18.66
N LEU A 111 6.38 -12.24 19.50
CA LEU A 111 5.28 -12.01 20.42
C LEU A 111 5.76 -11.36 21.73
N PRO A 112 4.91 -10.57 22.41
CA PRO A 112 5.28 -9.96 23.69
C PRO A 112 5.53 -11.02 24.79
N LEU A 113 6.62 -10.88 25.54
CA LEU A 113 7.03 -11.79 26.61
C LEU A 113 6.12 -11.72 27.84
N ALA A 114 5.55 -10.56 28.09
CA ALA A 114 4.48 -10.40 29.06
C ALA A 114 3.14 -10.37 28.30
N PRO A 115 2.10 -11.08 28.75
CA PRO A 115 0.77 -10.84 28.23
C PRO A 115 0.44 -9.35 28.39
N VAL A 116 -0.10 -8.73 27.32
CA VAL A 116 -0.64 -7.37 27.36
C VAL A 116 -1.76 -7.37 28.38
N LYS A 117 -1.46 -7.09 29.66
CA LYS A 117 -2.35 -7.18 30.83
C LYS A 117 -3.63 -7.99 30.54
N SER A 118 -3.46 -9.25 30.18
CA SER A 118 -4.58 -10.08 29.73
C SER A 118 -5.39 -10.46 30.95
N ALA A 119 -6.67 -10.09 31.04
CA ALA A 119 -7.80 -10.64 31.82
C ALA A 119 -7.61 -11.21 33.26
N LYS A 120 -6.40 -11.32 33.79
CA LYS A 120 -5.96 -11.85 35.09
C LYS A 120 -5.48 -10.73 36.03
N ALA A 121 -5.35 -9.51 35.51
CA ALA A 121 -5.36 -8.34 36.38
C ALA A 121 -6.74 -8.27 37.01
N GLU A 122 -6.79 -8.15 38.34
CA GLU A 122 -8.02 -8.03 39.12
C GLU A 122 -8.95 -7.01 38.45
N ARG A 123 -10.20 -7.42 38.19
CA ARG A 123 -11.13 -6.56 37.46
C ARG A 123 -11.30 -5.25 38.23
N VAL A 124 -10.98 -4.12 37.61
CA VAL A 124 -11.28 -2.80 38.17
C VAL A 124 -12.76 -2.71 38.58
N PRO A 125 -13.07 -2.10 39.73
CA PRO A 125 -14.44 -1.93 40.18
C PRO A 125 -15.31 -1.23 39.14
N LEU A 126 -16.59 -1.60 39.11
CA LEU A 126 -17.61 -0.88 38.35
C LEU A 126 -17.63 0.59 38.79
N GLY A 127 -17.59 1.51 37.83
CA GLY A 127 -17.57 2.96 38.10
C GLY A 127 -16.16 3.58 38.21
N THR A 128 -15.10 2.84 37.89
CA THR A 128 -13.74 3.40 37.79
C THR A 128 -13.70 4.52 36.75
N GLN A 129 -13.41 5.75 37.17
CA GLN A 129 -13.22 6.89 36.27
C GLN A 129 -11.76 6.95 35.82
N VAL A 130 -11.55 7.19 34.52
CA VAL A 130 -10.22 7.25 33.90
C VAL A 130 -10.06 8.62 33.22
N ARG A 131 -8.85 9.19 33.22
CA ARG A 131 -8.64 10.50 32.57
C ARG A 131 -8.55 10.35 31.04
N PRO A 132 -8.96 11.36 30.26
CA PRO A 132 -8.76 11.34 28.81
C PRO A 132 -7.28 11.13 28.45
N GLY A 133 -7.00 10.12 27.63
CA GLY A 133 -5.64 9.78 27.18
C GLY A 133 -4.95 8.66 27.97
N GLU A 134 -5.56 8.14 29.03
CA GLU A 134 -5.04 6.96 29.74
C GLU A 134 -5.38 5.65 29.00
N PRO A 135 -4.49 4.65 29.01
CA PRO A 135 -4.75 3.36 28.39
C PRO A 135 -5.90 2.63 29.08
N CYS A 136 -6.70 1.89 28.30
CA CYS A 136 -7.86 1.19 28.82
C CYS A 136 -7.46 0.23 29.97
N PRO A 137 -8.10 0.33 31.15
CA PRO A 137 -7.73 -0.49 32.30
C PRO A 137 -8.13 -1.97 32.15
N GLN A 138 -9.00 -2.30 31.19
CA GLN A 138 -9.43 -3.67 30.87
C GLN A 138 -9.47 -3.93 29.37
N ASP A 139 -9.10 -5.15 28.98
CA ASP A 139 -9.37 -5.72 27.68
C ASP A 139 -10.80 -6.33 27.62
N GLY A 140 -11.37 -6.47 26.41
CA GLY A 140 -12.66 -7.13 26.20
C GLY A 140 -13.70 -6.31 25.42
N TYR A 141 -14.85 -6.95 25.16
CA TYR A 141 -15.99 -6.34 24.46
C TYR A 141 -16.95 -5.72 25.48
N TRP A 142 -17.22 -4.42 25.34
CA TRP A 142 -18.19 -3.70 26.15
C TRP A 142 -19.58 -3.85 25.53
N CYS A 143 -20.44 -4.66 26.16
CA CYS A 143 -21.84 -4.79 25.76
C CYS A 143 -22.70 -3.84 26.60
N VAL A 144 -23.48 -2.97 25.95
CA VAL A 144 -24.55 -2.23 26.61
C VAL A 144 -25.71 -3.19 26.82
N ARG A 145 -26.12 -3.42 28.07
CA ARG A 145 -27.36 -4.14 28.35
C ARG A 145 -28.54 -3.15 28.20
N PRO A 146 -29.64 -3.57 27.56
CA PRO A 146 -30.86 -2.77 27.47
C PRO A 146 -31.51 -2.55 28.84
#